data_AF-A0A535X2X5-F1
#
_entry.id   AF-A0A535X2X5-F1
#
_cell.length_a   1.000
_cell.length_b   1.000
_cell.length_c   1.000
_cell.angle_alpha   90.00
_cell.angle_beta   90.00
_cell.angle_gamma   90.00
#
_symmetry.space_group_name_H-M   'P 1'
#
loop_
_entity.id
_entity.type
_entity.pdbx_description
1 polymer ?
#
loop_
_entity_poly.entity_id
_entity_poly.type
_entity_poly.pdbx_seq_one_letter_code
_entity_poly.pdbx_strand_id
1 'polypeptide(L)'
;MVRLAIAGLSAIPLATSPMVAAASTAPPVLSLEFLSGAPQIAATCNPGGTSTITYFVTGVANGPYPGTFAEVGRFTIGPENAPRFINGFQSGPVTSFDAAFAINSPVGKVTGVKTLVMPSSVFGTCYDFSAFVIPGGPTISGTFREVCACPFGLAYQARITTPDGSQFVDSGQSGVLINQLNATVVAGPGSITPSNAFNEAFQSSGLTTIQVCPAEGSPGDDDPPCMDD
;
A
#
# COMPACT_ATOMS: atom_id res chain seq x y z
N MET A 1 -84.10 -12.55 -26.46
CA MET A 1 -83.62 -13.12 -25.18
C MET A 1 -82.10 -13.21 -25.26
N VAL A 2 -81.40 -12.28 -24.62
CA VAL A 2 -79.93 -12.16 -24.69
C VAL A 2 -79.35 -12.80 -23.42
N ARG A 3 -78.45 -13.77 -23.58
CA ARG A 3 -77.72 -14.43 -22.49
C ARG A 3 -76.40 -13.70 -22.23
N LEU A 4 -76.18 -13.27 -20.99
CA LEU A 4 -74.97 -12.61 -20.51
C LEU A 4 -74.12 -13.64 -19.72
N ALA A 5 -72.90 -13.92 -20.17
CA ALA A 5 -71.96 -14.82 -19.52
C ALA A 5 -70.96 -14.02 -18.67
N ILE A 6 -70.89 -14.32 -17.38
CA ILE A 6 -69.97 -13.70 -16.41
C ILE A 6 -68.72 -14.60 -16.32
N ALA A 7 -67.57 -14.10 -16.76
CA ALA A 7 -66.28 -14.77 -16.63
C ALA A 7 -65.67 -14.47 -15.25
N GLY A 8 -65.37 -15.52 -14.47
CA GLY A 8 -64.76 -15.42 -13.15
C GLY A 8 -63.26 -15.15 -13.23
N LEU A 9 -62.80 -14.11 -12.52
CA LEU A 9 -61.39 -13.83 -12.25
C LEU A 9 -60.86 -14.81 -11.19
N SER A 10 -59.85 -15.60 -11.55
CA SER A 10 -59.10 -16.45 -10.62
C SER A 10 -57.88 -15.68 -10.09
N ALA A 11 -57.79 -15.49 -8.79
CA ALA A 11 -56.65 -14.83 -8.13
C ALA A 11 -55.52 -15.85 -7.92
N ILE A 12 -54.35 -15.57 -8.49
CA ILE A 12 -53.13 -16.38 -8.31
C ILE A 12 -52.41 -15.85 -7.07
N PRO A 13 -52.20 -16.66 -6.01
CA PRO A 13 -51.40 -16.24 -4.87
C PRO A 13 -49.92 -16.21 -5.25
N LEU A 14 -49.28 -15.04 -5.11
CA LEU A 14 -47.82 -14.92 -5.20
C LEU A 14 -47.20 -15.49 -3.92
N ALA A 15 -46.54 -16.63 -4.03
CA ALA A 15 -45.72 -17.18 -2.97
C ALA A 15 -44.43 -16.36 -2.84
N THR A 16 -44.27 -15.61 -1.75
CA THR A 16 -43.02 -14.92 -1.41
C THR A 16 -42.08 -15.90 -0.72
N SER A 17 -41.12 -16.44 -1.47
CA SER A 17 -40.03 -17.21 -0.85
C SER A 17 -39.15 -16.28 -0.02
N PRO A 18 -38.83 -16.60 1.25
CA PRO A 18 -37.88 -15.83 2.02
C PRO A 18 -36.51 -15.94 1.34
N MET A 19 -35.94 -14.79 0.97
CA MET A 19 -34.59 -14.71 0.44
C MET A 19 -33.64 -14.88 1.62
N VAL A 20 -33.00 -16.04 1.73
CA VAL A 20 -31.96 -16.26 2.74
C VAL A 20 -30.73 -15.49 2.28
N ALA A 21 -30.37 -14.43 3.01
CA ALA A 21 -29.12 -13.73 2.78
C ALA A 21 -27.96 -14.71 3.03
N ALA A 22 -27.19 -14.99 1.99
CA ALA A 22 -25.96 -15.77 2.15
C ALA A 22 -24.98 -14.95 3.00
N ALA A 23 -24.42 -15.56 4.05
CA ALA A 23 -23.36 -14.93 4.83
C ALA A 23 -22.15 -14.68 3.92
N SER A 24 -21.70 -13.42 3.83
CA SER A 24 -20.48 -13.09 3.08
C SER A 24 -19.29 -13.78 3.75
N THR A 25 -18.51 -14.54 2.98
CA THR A 25 -17.27 -15.16 3.47
C THR A 25 -16.21 -14.08 3.63
N ALA A 26 -15.62 -13.96 4.83
CA ALA A 26 -14.56 -13.00 5.09
C ALA A 26 -13.43 -13.15 4.05
N PRO A 27 -12.91 -12.04 3.49
CA PRO A 27 -11.86 -12.09 2.49
C PRO A 27 -10.51 -12.46 3.14
N PRO A 28 -9.49 -12.81 2.35
CA PRO A 28 -8.14 -13.00 2.86
C PRO A 28 -7.56 -11.73 3.51
N VAL A 29 -6.60 -11.87 4.41
CA VAL A 29 -5.79 -10.74 4.91
C VAL A 29 -4.61 -10.45 3.99
N LEU A 30 -3.94 -9.31 4.17
CA LEU A 30 -2.75 -8.90 3.42
C LEU A 30 -1.47 -9.67 3.79
N SER A 31 -1.47 -10.51 4.82
CA SER A 31 -0.29 -11.36 5.13
C SER A 31 0.13 -12.17 3.89
N LEU A 32 1.42 -12.13 3.57
CA LEU A 32 2.03 -12.74 2.38
C LEU A 32 1.67 -12.08 1.04
N GLU A 33 1.03 -10.91 1.06
CA GLU A 33 0.94 -10.04 -0.11
C GLU A 33 2.31 -9.40 -0.39
N PHE A 34 2.71 -9.39 -1.65
CA PHE A 34 4.00 -8.89 -2.11
C PHE A 34 3.83 -8.00 -3.34
N LEU A 35 4.32 -6.76 -3.24
CA LEU A 35 4.26 -5.76 -4.30
C LEU A 35 5.65 -5.57 -4.91
N SER A 36 5.73 -5.53 -6.23
CA SER A 36 6.99 -5.22 -6.93
C SER A 36 6.79 -4.35 -8.16
N GLY A 37 7.70 -3.39 -8.35
CA GLY A 37 7.63 -2.44 -9.46
C GLY A 37 8.90 -1.62 -9.61
N ALA A 38 8.86 -0.67 -10.55
CA ALA A 38 9.92 0.30 -10.78
C ALA A 38 9.40 1.70 -10.41
N PRO A 39 9.91 2.32 -9.33
CA PRO A 39 9.40 3.59 -8.85
C PRO A 39 9.84 4.76 -9.74
N GLN A 40 9.02 5.79 -9.80
CA GLN A 40 9.39 7.14 -10.23
C GLN A 40 9.72 7.95 -8.97
N ILE A 41 10.94 8.46 -8.86
CA ILE A 41 11.42 9.11 -7.63
C ILE A 41 11.76 10.56 -7.91
N ALA A 42 11.31 11.43 -7.01
CA ALA A 42 11.77 12.81 -6.88
C ALA A 42 12.32 13.03 -5.47
N ALA A 43 13.44 13.73 -5.34
CA ALA A 43 14.13 13.85 -4.06
C ALA A 43 14.86 15.17 -3.91
N THR A 44 15.02 15.60 -2.66
CA THR A 44 15.89 16.70 -2.25
C THR A 44 16.85 16.14 -1.22
N CYS A 45 18.11 15.96 -1.61
CA CYS A 45 19.11 15.38 -0.73
C CYS A 45 19.89 16.46 0.00
N ASN A 46 19.95 16.33 1.32
CA ASN A 46 20.82 17.13 2.18
C ASN A 46 21.39 16.22 3.26
N PRO A 47 22.48 15.46 2.96
CA PRO A 47 23.07 14.50 3.90
C PRO A 47 23.52 15.12 5.24
N GLY A 48 23.83 16.42 5.27
CA GLY A 48 24.18 17.14 6.50
C GLY A 48 22.97 17.61 7.32
N GLY A 49 21.75 17.51 6.78
CA GLY A 49 20.52 18.00 7.36
C GLY A 49 19.37 17.04 7.11
N THR A 50 18.27 17.52 6.52
CA THR A 50 17.09 16.71 6.24
C THR A 50 16.97 16.44 4.74
N SER A 51 16.96 15.17 4.37
CA SER A 51 16.66 14.70 3.01
C SER A 51 15.19 14.33 2.89
N THR A 52 14.59 14.52 1.70
CA THR A 52 13.23 14.08 1.38
C THR A 52 13.26 13.23 0.11
N ILE A 53 12.54 12.11 0.13
CA ILE A 53 12.30 11.27 -1.04
C ILE A 53 10.79 11.10 -1.21
N THR A 54 10.27 11.44 -2.37
CA THR A 54 8.89 11.14 -2.79
C THR A 54 8.93 10.15 -3.94
N TYR A 55 8.00 9.21 -3.97
CA TYR A 55 7.90 8.24 -5.05
C TYR A 55 6.45 8.01 -5.47
N PHE A 56 6.32 7.58 -6.72
CA PHE A 56 5.11 6.96 -7.26
C PHE A 56 5.52 5.65 -7.94
N VAL A 57 4.79 4.58 -7.69
CA VAL A 57 5.06 3.27 -8.28
C VAL A 57 3.77 2.60 -8.71
N THR A 58 3.81 1.93 -9.85
CA THR A 58 2.82 0.93 -10.25
C THR A 58 3.53 -0.38 -10.52
N GLY A 59 2.86 -1.49 -10.29
CA GLY A 59 3.46 -2.79 -10.53
C GLY A 59 2.52 -3.96 -10.31
N VAL A 60 3.12 -5.11 -10.01
CA VAL A 60 2.42 -6.38 -9.82
C VAL A 60 2.26 -6.68 -8.33
N ALA A 61 1.05 -7.06 -7.96
CA ALA A 61 0.70 -7.59 -6.65
C ALA A 61 0.61 -9.12 -6.74
N ASN A 62 1.27 -9.84 -5.82
CA ASN A 62 1.30 -11.29 -5.74
C ASN A 62 0.97 -11.73 -4.32
N GLY A 63 0.08 -12.72 -4.19
CA GLY A 63 -0.33 -13.20 -2.87
C GLY A 63 -1.85 -13.36 -2.82
N PRO A 64 -2.47 -13.07 -1.66
CA PRO A 64 -3.92 -13.14 -1.49
C PRO A 64 -4.73 -12.21 -2.41
N TYR A 65 -4.14 -11.10 -2.86
CA TYR A 65 -4.75 -10.10 -3.75
C TYR A 65 -3.96 -9.97 -5.06
N PRO A 66 -3.88 -11.03 -5.91
CA PRO A 66 -3.10 -10.97 -7.12
C PRO A 66 -3.67 -9.95 -8.10
N GLY A 67 -2.82 -9.17 -8.76
CA GLY A 67 -3.25 -8.16 -9.72
C GLY A 67 -2.25 -7.02 -9.92
N THR A 68 -2.76 -5.80 -9.99
CA THR A 68 -1.94 -4.59 -10.13
C THR A 68 -2.05 -3.72 -8.89
N PHE A 69 -0.99 -2.98 -8.58
CA PHE A 69 -1.03 -1.97 -7.53
C PHE A 69 -0.53 -0.61 -8.01
N ALA A 70 -0.92 0.41 -7.27
CA ALA A 70 -0.36 1.75 -7.35
C ALA A 70 -0.08 2.26 -5.94
N GLU A 71 1.03 2.97 -5.76
CA GLU A 71 1.41 3.56 -4.48
C GLU A 71 2.11 4.90 -4.67
N VAL A 72 1.79 5.84 -3.78
CA VAL A 72 2.51 7.11 -3.62
C VAL A 72 2.98 7.22 -2.17
N GLY A 73 4.22 7.62 -1.97
CA GLY A 73 4.77 7.76 -0.62
C GLY A 73 5.85 8.82 -0.51
N ARG A 74 6.12 9.22 0.73
CA ARG A 74 7.12 10.23 1.09
C ARG A 74 7.89 9.78 2.33
N PHE A 75 9.21 9.79 2.20
CA PHE A 75 10.16 9.63 3.31
C PHE A 75 10.82 10.95 3.67
N THR A 76 11.02 11.17 4.97
CA THR A 76 11.90 12.21 5.51
C THR A 76 13.05 11.54 6.25
N ILE A 77 14.28 11.81 5.83
CA ILE A 77 15.50 11.24 6.42
C ILE A 77 16.21 12.36 7.18
N GLY A 78 16.59 12.11 8.43
CA GLY A 78 17.42 13.01 9.21
C GLY A 78 18.88 13.04 8.72
N PRO A 79 19.80 13.67 9.47
CA PRO A 79 21.20 13.75 9.07
C PRO A 79 21.79 12.36 8.79
N GLU A 80 22.45 12.24 7.64
CA GLU A 80 23.02 10.99 7.12
C GLU A 80 24.46 10.84 7.63
N ASN A 81 24.62 10.87 8.95
CA ASN A 81 25.90 10.83 9.65
C ASN A 81 26.02 9.61 10.60
N ALA A 82 25.10 8.64 10.49
CA ALA A 82 25.17 7.43 11.29
C ALA A 82 26.44 6.63 10.93
N PRO A 83 27.02 5.86 11.87
CA PRO A 83 28.10 4.92 11.59
C PRO A 83 27.55 3.65 10.87
N ARG A 84 26.70 3.87 9.87
CA ARG A 84 26.04 2.85 9.05
C ARG A 84 26.18 3.29 7.60
N PHE A 85 26.52 2.34 6.74
CA PHE A 85 26.77 2.60 5.34
C PHE A 85 25.89 1.71 4.48
N ILE A 86 25.33 2.31 3.42
CA ILE A 86 24.61 1.63 2.37
C ILE A 86 25.39 1.89 1.09
N ASN A 87 26.00 0.84 0.53
CA ASN A 87 26.81 0.93 -0.69
C ASN A 87 27.91 2.01 -0.64
N GLY A 88 28.49 2.23 0.55
CA GLY A 88 29.56 3.21 0.78
C GLY A 88 29.08 4.63 1.09
N PHE A 89 27.78 4.90 1.05
CA PHE A 89 27.18 6.15 1.50
C PHE A 89 26.74 6.03 2.95
N GLN A 90 26.95 7.08 3.75
CA GLN A 90 26.40 7.10 5.11
C GLN A 90 24.87 7.11 5.06
N SER A 91 24.22 6.65 6.12
CA SER A 91 22.76 6.68 6.23
C SER A 91 22.30 7.54 7.40
N GLY A 92 21.04 7.96 7.33
CA GLY A 92 20.36 8.72 8.36
C GLY A 92 19.09 8.00 8.83
N PRO A 93 18.60 8.29 10.05
CA PRO A 93 17.34 7.73 10.50
C PRO A 93 16.19 8.29 9.66
N VAL A 94 15.24 7.43 9.30
CA VAL A 94 13.96 7.89 8.77
C VAL A 94 13.16 8.46 9.94
N THR A 95 12.70 9.70 9.79
CA THR A 95 12.02 10.47 10.84
C THR A 95 10.52 10.60 10.59
N SER A 96 10.09 10.49 9.33
CA SER A 96 8.69 10.34 8.97
C SER A 96 8.53 9.53 7.69
N PHE A 97 7.39 8.85 7.59
CA PHE A 97 6.94 8.20 6.38
C PHE A 97 5.42 8.20 6.34
N ASP A 98 4.88 8.56 5.18
CA ASP A 98 3.46 8.49 4.86
C ASP A 98 3.29 7.98 3.43
N ALA A 99 2.39 7.03 3.23
CA ALA A 99 2.05 6.53 1.89
C ALA A 99 0.58 6.15 1.78
N ALA A 100 0.07 6.16 0.56
CA ALA A 100 -1.23 5.64 0.18
C ALA A 100 -1.09 4.65 -0.97
N PHE A 101 -1.78 3.51 -0.88
CA PHE A 101 -1.68 2.43 -1.84
C PHE A 101 -3.04 1.87 -2.22
N ALA A 102 -3.13 1.28 -3.41
CA ALA A 102 -4.30 0.55 -3.87
C ALA A 102 -3.88 -0.72 -4.63
N ILE A 103 -4.62 -1.81 -4.44
CA ILE A 103 -4.48 -3.07 -5.18
C ILE A 103 -5.80 -3.35 -5.88
N ASN A 104 -5.75 -3.55 -7.19
CA ASN A 104 -6.86 -4.02 -8.00
C ASN A 104 -6.68 -5.52 -8.23
N SER A 105 -7.50 -6.33 -7.55
CA SER A 105 -7.52 -7.78 -7.68
C SER A 105 -8.92 -8.30 -7.99
N PRO A 106 -9.06 -9.41 -8.75
CA PRO A 106 -10.34 -10.10 -8.89
C PRO A 106 -10.92 -10.61 -7.57
N VAL A 107 -10.09 -10.81 -6.54
CA VAL A 107 -10.50 -11.25 -5.19
C VAL A 107 -11.15 -10.11 -4.39
N GLY A 108 -10.80 -8.86 -4.71
CA GLY A 108 -11.27 -7.67 -4.02
C GLY A 108 -10.36 -6.48 -4.30
N LYS A 109 -10.89 -5.27 -4.09
CA LYS A 109 -10.11 -4.03 -4.17
C LYS A 109 -9.57 -3.69 -2.79
N VAL A 110 -8.27 -3.44 -2.69
CA VAL A 110 -7.62 -2.96 -1.47
C VAL A 110 -7.25 -1.50 -1.63
N THR A 111 -7.50 -0.68 -0.62
CA THR A 111 -6.99 0.70 -0.53
C THR A 111 -6.51 0.93 0.89
N GLY A 112 -5.32 1.49 1.08
CA GLY A 112 -4.80 1.72 2.43
C GLY A 112 -3.80 2.84 2.52
N VAL A 113 -3.43 3.13 3.76
CA VAL A 113 -2.40 4.10 4.13
C VAL A 113 -1.34 3.42 4.98
N LYS A 114 -0.13 4.00 4.98
CA LYS A 114 1.00 3.51 5.76
C LYS A 114 1.68 4.68 6.47
N THR A 115 2.19 4.41 7.68
CA THR A 115 2.92 5.37 8.50
C THR A 115 4.16 4.73 9.12
N LEU A 116 5.14 5.55 9.51
CA LEU A 116 6.33 5.08 10.22
C LEU A 116 5.97 4.60 11.64
N VAL A 117 6.42 3.40 12.03
CA VAL A 117 6.32 2.96 13.43
C VAL A 117 7.34 3.71 14.28
N MET A 118 6.90 4.23 15.43
CA MET A 118 7.75 4.94 16.37
C MET A 118 7.89 4.18 17.71
N PRO A 119 9.10 4.12 18.30
CA PRO A 119 10.37 4.64 17.79
C PRO A 119 10.85 3.86 16.55
N SER A 120 11.43 4.57 15.58
CA SER A 120 11.85 3.97 14.31
C SER A 120 13.29 3.47 14.36
N SER A 121 13.53 2.29 13.79
CA SER A 121 14.86 1.76 13.47
C SER A 121 15.14 1.77 11.96
N VAL A 122 14.32 2.48 11.19
CA VAL A 122 14.43 2.55 9.73
C VAL A 122 15.50 3.57 9.35
N PHE A 123 16.34 3.22 8.38
CA PHE A 123 17.38 4.09 7.85
C PHE A 123 17.21 4.28 6.34
N GLY A 124 17.67 5.43 5.88
CA GLY A 124 17.69 5.78 4.47
C GLY A 124 18.93 6.56 4.09
N THR A 125 19.15 6.65 2.78
CA THR A 125 20.28 7.30 2.14
C THR A 125 19.78 8.10 0.93
N CYS A 126 20.22 9.35 0.79
CA CYS A 126 19.86 10.25 -0.30
C CYS A 126 21.09 11.08 -0.70
N TYR A 127 21.68 10.77 -1.86
CA TYR A 127 22.87 11.48 -2.33
C TYR A 127 22.79 11.87 -3.80
N ASP A 128 23.12 13.12 -4.07
CA ASP A 128 23.57 13.59 -5.39
C ASP A 128 25.08 13.74 -5.33
N PHE A 129 25.81 13.12 -6.26
CA PHE A 129 27.27 13.08 -6.23
C PHE A 129 27.88 13.28 -7.62
N SER A 130 29.03 13.95 -7.68
CA SER A 130 29.73 14.26 -8.93
C SER A 130 31.06 13.52 -9.09
N ALA A 131 31.62 12.96 -8.01
CA ALA A 131 32.90 12.25 -8.03
C ALA A 131 33.00 11.27 -6.85
N PHE A 132 32.10 10.29 -6.78
CA PHE A 132 32.17 9.24 -5.77
C PHE A 132 33.12 8.14 -6.23
N VAL A 133 34.14 7.82 -5.42
CA VAL A 133 35.10 6.76 -5.73
C VAL A 133 34.61 5.46 -5.10
N ILE A 134 34.23 4.50 -5.93
CA ILE A 134 33.91 3.16 -5.43
C ILE A 134 35.20 2.50 -4.95
N PRO A 135 35.27 1.94 -3.73
CA PRO A 135 36.46 1.24 -3.26
C PRO A 135 36.86 0.11 -4.22
N GLY A 136 38.06 0.22 -4.81
CA GLY A 136 38.56 -0.74 -5.81
C GLY A 136 37.88 -0.66 -7.18
N GLY A 137 37.05 0.36 -7.44
CA GLY A 137 36.27 0.52 -8.66
C GLY A 137 36.46 1.89 -9.35
N PRO A 138 35.58 2.22 -10.32
CA PRO A 138 35.63 3.50 -11.00
C PRO A 138 35.18 4.67 -10.10
N THR A 139 35.49 5.89 -10.54
CA THR A 139 34.83 7.10 -10.05
C THR A 139 33.53 7.30 -10.82
N ILE A 140 32.46 7.60 -10.10
CA ILE A 140 31.11 7.73 -10.66
C ILE A 140 30.47 9.08 -10.30
N SER A 141 29.53 9.51 -11.13
CA SER A 141 28.66 10.66 -10.89
C SER A 141 27.20 10.25 -11.08
N GLY A 142 26.28 10.85 -10.34
CA GLY A 142 24.86 10.54 -10.43
C GLY A 142 24.12 10.70 -9.12
N THR A 143 23.13 9.84 -8.94
CA THR A 143 22.19 9.86 -7.82
C THR A 143 22.09 8.48 -7.19
N PHE A 144 22.00 8.44 -5.86
CA PHE A 144 21.73 7.23 -5.09
C PHE A 144 20.62 7.51 -4.08
N ARG A 145 19.61 6.65 -4.05
CA ARG A 145 18.45 6.71 -3.16
C ARG A 145 18.20 5.30 -2.65
N GLU A 146 18.22 5.13 -1.34
CA GLU A 146 17.83 3.85 -0.75
C GLU A 146 17.10 4.08 0.56
N VAL A 147 15.95 3.45 0.73
CA VAL A 147 15.26 3.36 2.02
C VAL A 147 14.78 1.93 2.18
N CYS A 148 15.09 1.32 3.33
CA CYS A 148 14.63 -0.01 3.67
C CYS A 148 13.98 0.03 5.05
N ALA A 149 12.65 -0.02 5.07
CA ALA A 149 11.85 -0.23 6.27
C ALA A 149 11.67 -1.73 6.55
N CYS A 150 12.71 -2.52 6.29
CA CYS A 150 12.64 -3.98 6.32
C CYS A 150 12.98 -4.53 7.73
N PRO A 151 12.33 -5.63 8.16
CA PRO A 151 11.27 -6.35 7.45
C PRO A 151 9.89 -5.71 7.60
N PHE A 152 9.61 -4.92 8.65
CA PHE A 152 8.26 -4.43 9.00
C PHE A 152 8.29 -3.11 9.80
N GLY A 153 9.02 -2.10 9.33
CA GLY A 153 9.18 -0.81 10.01
C GLY A 153 8.01 0.16 9.89
N LEU A 154 6.94 -0.22 9.17
CA LEU A 154 5.79 0.60 8.86
C LEU A 154 4.52 -0.03 9.42
N ALA A 155 3.56 0.78 9.84
CA ALA A 155 2.21 0.35 10.17
C ALA A 155 1.28 0.66 8.99
N TYR A 156 0.36 -0.23 8.67
CA TYR A 156 -0.66 0.02 7.65
C TYR A 156 -2.08 -0.19 8.19
N GLN A 157 -3.02 0.50 7.55
CA GLN A 157 -4.45 0.23 7.64
C GLN A 157 -5.02 0.23 6.23
N ALA A 158 -5.82 -0.79 5.91
CA ALA A 158 -6.37 -0.99 4.58
C ALA A 158 -7.85 -1.34 4.65
N ARG A 159 -8.63 -0.78 3.74
CA ARG A 159 -10.00 -1.18 3.43
C ARG A 159 -9.97 -2.19 2.30
N ILE A 160 -10.77 -3.24 2.43
CA ILE A 160 -10.94 -4.31 1.46
C ILE A 160 -12.41 -4.30 1.04
N THR A 161 -12.65 -4.14 -0.25
CA THR A 161 -13.99 -4.24 -0.87
C THR A 161 -14.04 -5.51 -1.71
N THR A 162 -14.87 -6.46 -1.29
CA THR A 162 -15.06 -7.73 -2.01
C THR A 162 -15.95 -7.53 -3.24
N PRO A 163 -15.97 -8.50 -4.20
CA PRO A 163 -16.78 -8.41 -5.41
C PRO A 163 -18.29 -8.31 -5.15
N ASP A 164 -18.77 -8.82 -4.01
CA ASP A 164 -20.16 -8.72 -3.57
C ASP A 164 -20.50 -7.35 -2.92
N GLY A 165 -19.50 -6.46 -2.79
CA GLY A 165 -19.64 -5.13 -2.19
C GLY A 165 -19.39 -5.08 -0.68
N SER A 166 -19.19 -6.22 0.00
CA SER A 166 -18.89 -6.25 1.43
C SER A 166 -17.56 -5.54 1.74
N GLN A 167 -17.45 -4.95 2.93
CA GLN A 167 -16.28 -4.16 3.31
C GLN A 167 -15.66 -4.59 4.64
N PHE A 168 -14.33 -4.66 4.64
CA PHE A 168 -13.53 -5.08 5.77
C PHE A 168 -12.34 -4.13 5.96
N VAL A 169 -11.84 -4.03 7.18
CA VAL A 169 -10.58 -3.35 7.49
C VAL A 169 -9.56 -4.38 7.91
N ASP A 170 -8.40 -4.34 7.26
CA ASP A 170 -7.20 -5.04 7.66
C ASP A 170 -6.16 -4.05 8.17
N SER A 171 -5.37 -4.45 9.15
CA SER A 171 -4.28 -3.62 9.69
C SER A 171 -3.12 -4.49 10.12
N GLY A 172 -1.92 -3.91 10.14
CA GLY A 172 -0.72 -4.63 10.53
C GLY A 172 0.54 -3.85 10.22
N GLN A 173 1.59 -4.55 9.83
CA GLN A 173 2.86 -3.95 9.46
C GLN A 173 3.22 -4.18 7.99
N SER A 174 3.99 -3.26 7.41
CA SER A 174 4.60 -3.44 6.09
C SER A 174 6.08 -3.11 6.11
N GLY A 175 6.82 -3.71 5.18
CA GLY A 175 8.22 -3.42 4.95
C GLY A 175 8.48 -3.14 3.50
N VAL A 176 8.97 -1.93 3.22
CA VAL A 176 9.26 -1.46 1.87
C VAL A 176 10.76 -1.31 1.66
N LEU A 177 11.22 -1.69 0.48
CA LEU A 177 12.53 -1.41 -0.07
C LEU A 177 12.35 -0.54 -1.31
N ILE A 178 12.95 0.64 -1.28
CA ILE A 178 13.16 1.47 -2.47
C ILE A 178 14.66 1.55 -2.69
N ASN A 179 15.09 1.23 -3.91
CA ASN A 179 16.48 1.35 -4.32
C ASN A 179 16.55 1.97 -5.73
N GLN A 180 17.25 3.09 -5.84
CA GLN A 180 17.59 3.69 -7.12
C GLN A 180 19.06 4.12 -7.14
N LEU A 181 19.78 3.59 -8.12
CA LEU A 181 21.08 4.06 -8.55
C LEU A 181 20.97 4.49 -10.01
N ASN A 182 21.17 5.77 -10.27
CA ASN A 182 21.35 6.27 -11.63
C ASN A 182 22.69 7.00 -11.67
N ALA A 183 23.71 6.35 -12.22
CA ALA A 183 25.07 6.84 -12.23
C ALA A 183 25.82 6.46 -13.51
N THR A 184 26.84 7.25 -13.83
CA THR A 184 27.77 7.04 -14.94
C THR A 184 29.20 7.01 -14.44
N VAL A 185 30.05 6.23 -15.12
CA VAL A 185 31.50 6.21 -14.86
C VAL A 185 32.11 7.47 -15.45
N VAL A 186 32.84 8.22 -14.60
CA VAL A 186 33.54 9.45 -15.01
C VAL A 186 35.06 9.27 -15.04
N ALA A 187 35.61 8.29 -14.33
CA ALA A 187 37.03 7.94 -14.40
C ALA A 187 37.29 6.49 -13.96
N GLY A 188 38.39 5.91 -14.43
CA GLY A 188 38.82 4.54 -14.09
C GLY A 188 38.12 3.45 -14.90
N PRO A 189 38.63 2.21 -14.84
CA PRO A 189 38.01 1.08 -15.51
C PRO A 189 36.76 0.60 -14.75
N GLY A 190 35.72 0.22 -15.48
CA GLY A 190 34.53 -0.40 -14.90
C GLY A 190 33.24 -0.03 -15.62
N SER A 191 32.14 -0.62 -15.16
CA SER A 191 30.78 -0.26 -15.55
C SER A 191 29.90 -0.18 -14.31
N ILE A 192 28.80 0.55 -14.45
CA ILE A 192 27.75 0.62 -13.43
C ILE A 192 26.46 0.15 -14.07
N THR A 193 25.75 -0.72 -13.37
CA THR A 193 24.40 -1.12 -13.72
C THR A 193 23.43 -0.26 -12.92
N PRO A 194 22.63 0.61 -13.56
CA PRO A 194 21.59 1.34 -12.87
C PRO A 194 20.62 0.39 -12.17
N SER A 195 20.14 0.78 -10.99
CA SER A 195 19.06 0.08 -10.28
C SER A 195 17.84 0.99 -10.18
N ASN A 196 16.66 0.39 -10.27
CA ASN A 196 15.41 1.06 -9.97
C ASN A 196 14.37 0.02 -9.55
N ALA A 197 14.24 -0.19 -8.24
CA ALA A 197 13.42 -1.26 -7.69
C ALA A 197 12.58 -0.78 -6.50
N PHE A 198 11.35 -1.26 -6.47
CA PHE A 198 10.42 -1.18 -5.35
C PHE A 198 10.00 -2.61 -5.01
N ASN A 199 10.13 -3.01 -3.75
CA ASN A 199 9.59 -4.26 -3.23
C ASN A 199 8.92 -4.00 -1.89
N GLU A 200 7.79 -4.64 -1.64
CA GLU A 200 7.10 -4.53 -0.37
C GLU A 200 6.42 -5.83 0.04
N ALA A 201 6.39 -6.11 1.35
CA ALA A 201 5.65 -7.19 1.94
C ALA A 201 4.78 -6.71 3.11
N PHE A 202 3.71 -7.45 3.40
CA PHE A 202 2.76 -7.16 4.48
C PHE A 202 2.67 -8.31 5.49
N GLN A 203 2.45 -7.93 6.75
CA GLN A 203 2.11 -8.81 7.85
C GLN A 203 0.85 -8.27 8.54
N SER A 204 -0.30 -8.93 8.34
CA SER A 204 -1.57 -8.58 8.97
C SER A 204 -1.62 -8.99 10.44
N SER A 205 -2.33 -8.18 11.22
CA SER A 205 -2.75 -8.47 12.60
C SER A 205 -4.21 -8.92 12.71
N GLY A 206 -4.97 -8.91 11.63
CA GLY A 206 -6.34 -9.42 11.54
C GLY A 206 -7.33 -8.50 10.83
N LEU A 207 -8.50 -9.05 10.53
CA LEU A 207 -9.63 -8.33 9.94
C LEU A 207 -10.61 -7.86 11.00
N THR A 208 -11.19 -6.70 10.73
CA THR A 208 -12.39 -6.21 11.41
C THR A 208 -13.45 -5.92 10.35
N THR A 209 -14.71 -6.29 10.63
CA THR A 209 -15.82 -5.96 9.75
C THR A 209 -16.17 -4.49 9.89
N ILE A 210 -16.46 -3.81 8.78
CA ILE A 210 -17.06 -2.48 8.86
C ILE A 210 -18.54 -2.70 9.12
N GLN A 211 -19.02 -2.29 10.29
CA GLN A 211 -20.46 -2.20 10.53
C GLN A 211 -20.98 -1.01 9.71
N VAL A 212 -21.62 -1.30 8.59
CA VAL A 212 -22.38 -0.30 7.86
C VAL A 212 -23.68 -0.13 8.63
N CYS A 213 -23.92 1.07 9.17
CA CYS A 213 -25.15 1.31 9.89
C CYS A 213 -26.32 1.29 8.90
N PRO A 214 -27.50 0.77 9.29
CA PRO A 214 -28.66 0.79 8.41
C PRO A 214 -28.89 2.22 7.93
N ALA A 215 -29.20 2.39 6.64
CA ALA A 215 -29.59 3.70 6.13
C ALA A 215 -30.72 4.26 7.01
N GLU A 216 -30.58 5.50 7.49
CA GLU A 216 -31.60 6.15 8.31
C GLU A 216 -32.97 6.03 7.63
N GLY A 217 -33.86 5.23 8.22
CA GLY A 217 -35.14 4.94 7.58
C GLY A 217 -35.87 3.67 8.00
N SER A 218 -35.32 2.80 8.85
CA SER A 218 -36.13 1.76 9.49
C SER A 218 -36.71 2.31 10.80
N PRO A 219 -38.03 2.56 10.89
CA PRO A 219 -38.64 3.06 12.12
C PRO A 219 -38.78 1.90 13.10
N GLY A 220 -37.86 1.81 14.05
CA GLY A 220 -37.97 0.89 15.17
C GLY A 220 -36.59 0.42 15.64
N ASP A 221 -36.27 0.89 16.84
CA ASP A 221 -35.36 0.29 17.83
C ASP A 221 -34.09 1.11 18.12
N ASP A 222 -33.88 1.30 19.43
CA ASP A 222 -32.81 2.04 20.08
C ASP A 222 -31.42 1.44 19.77
N ASP A 223 -30.89 1.67 18.57
CA ASP A 223 -29.55 1.22 18.20
C ASP A 223 -28.47 2.17 18.77
N PRO A 224 -27.35 1.62 19.29
CA PRO A 224 -26.25 2.41 19.84
C PRO A 224 -25.59 3.28 18.76
N PRO A 225 -25.09 4.47 19.12
CA PRO A 225 -24.61 5.45 18.16
C PRO A 225 -23.39 4.90 17.40
N CYS A 226 -23.56 4.76 16.09
CA CYS A 226 -22.48 4.57 15.15
C CYS A 226 -21.65 5.85 15.01
N MET A 227 -20.36 5.75 14.67
CA MET A 227 -19.58 6.93 14.27
C MET A 227 -20.06 7.41 12.90
N ASP A 228 -20.43 8.69 12.84
CA ASP A 228 -20.75 9.39 11.60
C ASP A 228 -19.50 9.49 10.70
N ASP A 229 -19.71 9.30 9.39
CA ASP A 229 -18.70 9.47 8.33
C ASP A 229 -18.15 10.91 8.23
#